data_AF-A0A5B7FPV5-F1
#
_entry.id   AF-A0A5B7FPV5-F1
#
_cell.length_a   1.000
_cell.length_b   1.000
_cell.length_c   1.000
_cell.angle_alpha   90.00
_cell.angle_beta   90.00
_cell.angle_gamma   90.00
#
_symmetry.space_group_name_H-M   'P 1'
#
loop_
_entity.id
_entity.type
_entity.pdbx_description
1 polymer ?
#
loop_
_entity_poly.entity_id
_entity_poly.type
_entity_poly.pdbx_seq_one_letter_code
_entity_poly.pdbx_strand_id
1 'polypeptide(L)'
;MIKTRKVQSNISAAVDALTLCLPVLTTYSKLQSQMKDKRVSTRIGQVAMKRAALQYNMDPKVAVTRNERHGTLPPNPFTGETYEAQAEAQSDEEEELCAQDLIDFTSVYRCLHIYTVLGARDQFETYYREQRREQARLALQPPTNMHENLEAYRQYLYGVLGFFVIEDHVLNIGNGLVTRSYLGEVWEMASGKVVNNIRNHSSYCTDTYLMLNIKNLIMLFAHTLQVSVS
;
A
#
# COMPACT_ATOMS: atom_id res chain seq x y z
N MET A 1 -29.85 -8.10 48.05
CA MET A 1 -30.25 -7.64 46.70
C MET A 1 -29.18 -6.83 45.96
N ILE A 2 -28.56 -5.80 46.56
CA ILE A 2 -27.56 -4.94 45.85
C ILE A 2 -26.31 -5.73 45.40
N LYS A 3 -25.75 -6.61 46.25
CA LYS A 3 -24.61 -7.47 45.88
C LYS A 3 -24.94 -8.41 44.72
N THR A 4 -26.15 -8.99 44.71
CA THR A 4 -26.65 -9.89 43.65
C THR A 4 -26.79 -9.17 42.31
N ARG A 5 -27.28 -7.92 42.31
CA ARG A 5 -27.35 -7.07 41.11
C ARG A 5 -25.97 -6.74 40.53
N LYS A 6 -24.98 -6.51 41.39
CA LYS A 6 -23.60 -6.24 40.96
C LYS A 6 -22.93 -7.46 40.35
N VAL A 7 -23.14 -8.64 40.94
CA VAL A 7 -22.67 -9.92 40.37
C VAL A 7 -23.35 -10.19 39.02
N GLN A 8 -24.67 -9.98 38.91
CA GLN A 8 -25.40 -10.12 37.66
C GLN A 8 -24.91 -9.15 36.56
N SER A 9 -24.64 -7.88 36.93
CA SER A 9 -24.06 -6.90 36.02
C SER A 9 -22.68 -7.31 35.52
N ASN A 10 -21.83 -7.85 36.41
CA ASN A 10 -20.49 -8.32 36.04
C ASN A 10 -20.56 -9.54 35.10
N ILE A 11 -21.48 -10.47 35.36
CA ILE A 11 -21.69 -11.64 34.51
C ILE A 11 -22.21 -11.22 33.14
N SER A 12 -23.18 -10.30 33.08
CA SER A 12 -23.70 -9.78 31.80
C SER A 12 -22.59 -9.12 30.98
N ALA A 13 -21.78 -8.25 31.60
CA ALA A 13 -20.66 -7.60 30.93
C ALA A 13 -19.62 -8.61 30.41
N ALA A 14 -19.35 -9.69 31.16
CA ALA A 14 -18.45 -10.75 30.72
C ALA A 14 -19.03 -11.58 29.57
N VAL A 15 -20.33 -11.87 29.56
CA VAL A 15 -21.01 -12.57 28.46
C VAL A 15 -21.07 -11.71 27.19
N ASP A 16 -21.33 -10.41 27.33
CA ASP A 16 -21.31 -9.46 26.22
C ASP A 16 -19.91 -9.35 25.61
N ALA A 17 -18.87 -9.29 26.48
CA ALA A 17 -17.47 -9.34 26.09
C ALA A 17 -17.12 -10.62 25.31
N LEU A 18 -17.54 -11.79 25.78
CA LEU A 18 -17.28 -13.08 25.12
C LEU A 18 -18.03 -13.20 23.78
N THR A 19 -19.25 -12.67 23.68
CA THR A 19 -20.05 -12.69 22.46
C THR A 19 -19.41 -11.81 21.36
N LEU A 20 -18.69 -10.76 21.74
CA LEU A 20 -17.91 -9.92 20.83
C LEU A 20 -16.62 -10.60 20.34
N CYS A 21 -16.09 -11.60 21.03
CA CYS A 21 -14.82 -12.27 20.70
C CYS A 21 -14.87 -13.17 19.44
N LEU A 22 -16.03 -13.76 19.09
CA LEU A 22 -16.18 -14.58 17.87
C LEU A 22 -16.01 -13.75 16.58
N PRO A 23 -16.65 -12.58 16.47
CA PRO A 23 -16.31 -11.60 15.45
C PRO A 23 -14.84 -11.19 15.52
N VAL A 24 -14.27 -10.90 16.70
CA VAL A 24 -12.82 -10.55 16.81
C VAL A 24 -11.96 -11.60 16.15
N LEU A 25 -12.10 -12.88 16.51
CA LEU A 25 -11.25 -13.96 15.98
C LEU A 25 -11.38 -14.11 14.46
N THR A 26 -12.60 -13.97 13.93
CA THR A 26 -12.86 -14.06 12.48
C THR A 26 -12.26 -12.86 11.74
N THR A 27 -12.47 -11.66 12.28
CA THR A 27 -12.02 -10.41 11.67
C THR A 27 -10.49 -10.26 11.78
N TYR A 28 -9.92 -10.71 12.90
CA TYR A 28 -8.49 -10.83 13.15
C TYR A 28 -7.80 -11.84 12.23
N SER A 29 -8.43 -13.00 11.96
CA SER A 29 -7.88 -13.99 11.01
C SER A 29 -7.84 -13.43 9.58
N LYS A 30 -8.88 -12.69 9.17
CA LYS A 30 -8.91 -11.98 7.88
C LYS A 30 -7.84 -10.91 7.82
N LEU A 31 -7.72 -10.10 8.87
CA LEU A 31 -6.67 -9.09 9.00
C LEU A 31 -5.28 -9.73 8.91
N GLN A 32 -5.02 -10.83 9.63
CA GLN A 32 -3.74 -11.53 9.55
C GLN A 32 -3.46 -12.08 8.14
N SER A 33 -4.47 -12.56 7.41
CA SER A 33 -4.31 -13.03 6.03
C SER A 33 -3.95 -11.88 5.09
N GLN A 34 -4.71 -10.77 5.15
CA GLN A 34 -4.47 -9.57 4.35
C GLN A 34 -3.13 -8.90 4.71
N MET A 35 -2.76 -8.90 5.99
CA MET A 35 -1.48 -8.36 6.46
C MET A 35 -0.30 -9.19 6.00
N LYS A 36 -0.47 -10.50 5.70
CA LYS A 36 0.59 -11.38 5.22
C LYS A 36 0.78 -11.34 3.70
N ASP A 37 -0.21 -10.86 2.95
CA ASP A 37 -0.11 -10.82 1.50
C ASP A 37 0.64 -9.57 1.02
N LYS A 38 1.92 -9.76 0.67
CA LYS A 38 2.76 -8.69 0.10
C LYS A 38 2.16 -8.09 -1.18
N ARG A 39 1.40 -8.88 -1.95
CA ARG A 39 0.87 -8.49 -3.27
C ARG A 39 -0.05 -7.28 -3.17
N VAL A 40 -0.84 -7.19 -2.11
CA VAL A 40 -1.76 -6.07 -1.90
C VAL A 40 -0.97 -4.78 -1.69
N SER A 41 0.06 -4.78 -0.82
CA SER A 41 0.90 -3.59 -0.63
C SER A 41 1.63 -3.21 -1.93
N THR A 42 2.19 -4.18 -2.65
CA THR A 42 2.88 -3.92 -3.92
C THR A 42 1.92 -3.31 -4.95
N ARG A 43 0.69 -3.81 -5.04
CA ARG A 43 -0.32 -3.25 -5.95
C ARG A 43 -0.69 -1.81 -5.58
N ILE A 44 -0.80 -1.51 -4.29
CA ILE A 44 -1.06 -0.16 -3.78
C ILE A 44 0.08 0.79 -4.16
N GLY A 45 1.32 0.39 -3.92
CA GLY A 45 2.48 1.18 -4.30
C GLY A 45 2.56 1.42 -5.81
N GLN A 46 2.24 0.40 -6.62
CA GLN A 46 2.16 0.53 -8.07
C GLN A 46 1.11 1.57 -8.49
N VAL A 47 -0.12 1.47 -7.95
CA VAL A 47 -1.21 2.41 -8.25
C VAL A 47 -0.84 3.84 -7.81
N ALA A 48 -0.25 4.00 -6.62
CA ALA A 48 0.19 5.30 -6.11
C ALA A 48 1.27 5.94 -6.99
N MET A 49 2.30 5.18 -7.41
CA MET A 49 3.34 5.70 -8.31
C MET A 49 2.79 6.00 -9.71
N LYS A 50 1.90 5.16 -10.25
CA LYS A 50 1.27 5.40 -11.55
C LYS A 50 0.48 6.72 -11.55
N ARG A 51 -0.29 6.97 -10.48
CA ARG A 51 -1.04 8.22 -10.29
C ARG A 51 -0.11 9.43 -10.14
N ALA A 52 0.93 9.33 -9.32
CA ALA A 52 1.91 10.40 -9.16
C ALA A 52 2.65 10.72 -10.48
N ALA A 53 3.01 9.70 -11.26
CA ALA A 53 3.66 9.90 -12.56
C ALA A 53 2.76 10.66 -13.54
N LEU A 54 1.46 10.30 -13.60
CA LEU A 54 0.44 10.95 -14.43
C LEU A 54 0.17 12.40 -14.00
N GLN A 55 -0.05 12.62 -12.71
CA GLN A 55 -0.47 13.92 -12.18
C GLN A 55 0.64 14.97 -12.26
N TYR A 56 1.90 14.56 -12.15
CA TYR A 56 3.05 15.46 -12.09
C TYR A 56 3.94 15.40 -13.34
N ASN A 57 3.48 14.73 -14.40
CA ASN A 57 4.15 14.62 -15.70
C ASN A 57 5.61 14.13 -15.62
N MET A 58 5.87 13.22 -14.67
CA MET A 58 7.22 12.70 -14.36
C MET A 58 7.65 11.54 -15.27
N ASP A 59 6.77 11.04 -16.14
CA ASP A 59 7.10 10.00 -17.12
C ASP A 59 6.59 10.38 -18.54
N PRO A 60 7.49 10.74 -19.47
CA PRO A 60 7.11 11.12 -20.82
C PRO A 60 6.49 9.96 -21.62
N LYS A 61 6.74 8.68 -21.26
CA LYS A 61 6.14 7.53 -21.97
C LYS A 61 4.66 7.35 -21.67
N VAL A 62 4.18 7.85 -20.53
CA VAL A 62 2.77 7.82 -20.13
C VAL A 62 2.02 9.05 -20.67
N ALA A 63 2.73 10.15 -20.93
CA ALA A 63 2.15 11.34 -21.58
C ALA A 63 1.87 11.11 -23.08
N VAL A 64 2.66 10.27 -23.76
CA VAL A 64 2.50 9.96 -25.19
C VAL A 64 1.16 9.26 -25.49
N THR A 65 0.72 8.32 -24.64
CA THR A 65 -0.58 7.64 -24.79
C THR A 65 -1.79 8.56 -24.64
N ARG A 66 -1.62 9.73 -24.01
CA ARG A 66 -2.70 10.72 -23.88
C ARG A 66 -2.83 11.63 -25.10
N ASN A 67 -1.74 11.88 -25.84
CA ASN A 67 -1.75 12.76 -27.02
C ASN A 67 -2.19 12.07 -28.32
N GLU A 68 -2.22 10.74 -28.39
CA GLU A 68 -2.69 9.99 -29.57
C GLU A 68 -4.20 9.74 -29.58
N ARG A 69 -4.93 10.06 -28.51
CA ARG A 69 -6.36 9.72 -28.36
C ARG A 69 -7.37 10.77 -28.87
N HIS A 70 -6.94 11.78 -29.65
CA HIS A 70 -7.90 12.69 -30.31
C HIS A 70 -7.41 13.14 -31.70
N GLY A 71 -7.42 12.20 -32.63
CA GLY A 71 -7.34 12.48 -34.06
C GLY A 71 -7.88 11.30 -34.84
N THR A 72 -9.17 11.32 -35.18
CA THR A 72 -9.65 10.46 -36.26
C THR A 72 -8.90 10.85 -37.53
N LEU A 73 -8.15 9.90 -38.10
CA LEU A 73 -7.50 10.13 -39.39
C LEU A 73 -8.57 10.43 -40.44
N PRO A 74 -8.38 11.44 -41.31
CA PRO A 74 -9.35 11.74 -42.36
C PRO A 74 -9.49 10.53 -43.31
N PRO A 75 -10.69 10.29 -43.87
CA PRO A 75 -10.93 9.17 -44.78
C PRO A 75 -10.01 9.24 -46.00
N ASN A 76 -9.54 8.08 -46.48
CA ASN A 76 -8.70 8.01 -47.68
C ASN A 76 -9.49 8.53 -48.90
N PRO A 77 -9.04 9.61 -49.60
CA PRO A 77 -9.82 10.26 -50.65
C PRO A 77 -10.12 9.41 -51.89
N PHE A 78 -9.47 8.25 -52.02
CA PHE A 78 -9.57 7.40 -53.21
C PHE A 78 -10.40 6.12 -53.00
N THR A 79 -10.55 5.65 -51.77
CA THR A 79 -11.23 4.36 -51.49
C THR A 79 -12.43 4.47 -50.55
N GLY A 80 -12.61 5.60 -49.84
CA GLY A 80 -13.75 5.79 -48.93
C GLY A 80 -13.74 4.89 -47.69
N GLU A 81 -12.72 4.05 -47.52
CA GLU A 81 -12.58 3.15 -46.38
C GLU A 81 -11.97 3.90 -45.18
N THR A 82 -12.61 3.75 -44.02
CA THR A 82 -12.02 4.10 -42.73
C THR A 82 -11.25 2.90 -42.21
N TYR A 83 -9.94 3.06 -41.96
CA TYR A 83 -9.18 2.04 -41.25
C TYR A 83 -9.69 1.98 -39.81
N GLU A 84 -10.49 0.96 -39.49
CA GLU A 84 -10.75 0.59 -38.10
C GLU A 84 -9.41 0.12 -37.51
N ALA A 85 -8.73 1.03 -36.82
CA ALA A 85 -7.67 0.62 -35.92
C ALA A 85 -8.29 -0.33 -34.91
N GLN A 86 -7.88 -1.60 -34.93
CA GLN A 86 -8.13 -2.52 -33.83
C GLN A 86 -7.45 -1.95 -32.59
N ALA A 87 -8.15 -1.04 -31.91
CA ALA A 87 -7.84 -0.68 -30.55
C ALA A 87 -8.08 -1.96 -29.76
N GLU A 88 -7.00 -2.69 -29.46
CA GLU A 88 -6.97 -3.55 -28.30
C GLU A 88 -7.27 -2.65 -27.10
N ALA A 89 -8.57 -2.50 -26.80
CA ALA A 89 -9.06 -2.00 -25.54
C ALA A 89 -8.60 -3.01 -24.49
N GLN A 90 -7.35 -2.89 -24.04
CA GLN A 90 -6.98 -3.30 -22.70
C GLN A 90 -7.82 -2.44 -21.77
N SER A 91 -9.00 -2.98 -21.44
CA SER A 91 -9.96 -2.52 -20.45
C SER A 91 -9.45 -1.38 -19.57
N ASP A 92 -9.90 -0.16 -19.87
CA ASP A 92 -9.83 1.04 -19.01
C ASP A 92 -10.62 0.85 -17.68
N GLU A 93 -10.76 -0.37 -17.16
CA GLU A 93 -11.35 -0.67 -15.84
C GLU A 93 -10.33 -0.59 -14.69
N GLU A 94 -9.03 -0.40 -15.00
CA GLU A 94 -8.03 -0.07 -13.97
C GLU A 94 -8.02 1.43 -13.62
N GLU A 95 -8.72 2.28 -14.39
CA GLU A 95 -8.89 3.72 -14.13
C GLU A 95 -10.03 3.97 -13.13
N GLU A 96 -9.80 3.79 -11.82
CA GLU A 96 -10.38 4.67 -10.77
C GLU A 96 -10.11 4.21 -9.32
N LEU A 97 -9.75 2.95 -9.08
CA LEU A 97 -9.59 2.45 -7.70
C LEU A 97 -8.48 3.18 -6.93
N CYS A 98 -8.83 3.85 -5.82
CA CYS A 98 -7.83 4.47 -4.96
C CYS A 98 -7.01 3.38 -4.25
N ALA A 99 -5.73 3.69 -3.97
CA ALA A 99 -4.85 2.78 -3.25
C ALA A 99 -5.47 2.31 -1.92
N GLN A 100 -6.28 3.16 -1.29
CA GLN A 100 -7.02 2.86 -0.07
C GLN A 100 -8.27 1.98 -0.26
N ASP A 101 -8.85 1.90 -1.47
CA ASP A 101 -10.01 1.05 -1.79
C ASP A 101 -9.60 -0.42 -1.97
N LEU A 102 -8.30 -0.67 -2.10
CA LEU A 102 -7.74 -2.02 -2.23
C LEU A 102 -7.64 -2.76 -0.89
N ILE A 103 -7.92 -2.10 0.24
CA ILE A 103 -7.83 -2.69 1.58
C ILE A 103 -9.11 -2.46 2.37
N ASP A 104 -9.62 -3.53 2.96
CA ASP A 104 -10.67 -3.45 3.97
C ASP A 104 -10.10 -3.22 5.38
N PHE A 105 -10.03 -1.95 5.81
CA PHE A 105 -9.59 -1.59 7.15
C PHE A 105 -10.63 -1.87 8.25
N THR A 106 -11.87 -2.22 7.89
CA THR A 106 -12.96 -2.52 8.85
C THR A 106 -12.50 -3.54 9.88
N SER A 107 -11.68 -4.49 9.44
CA SER A 107 -11.14 -5.53 10.30
C SER A 107 -10.26 -5.00 11.42
N VAL A 108 -9.38 -4.05 11.11
CA VAL A 108 -8.50 -3.38 12.09
C VAL A 108 -9.34 -2.56 13.06
N TYR A 109 -10.25 -1.74 12.54
CA TYR A 109 -11.04 -0.82 13.36
C TYR A 109 -12.02 -1.54 14.27
N ARG A 110 -12.62 -2.65 13.83
CA ARG A 110 -13.46 -3.50 14.69
C ARG A 110 -12.66 -4.13 15.81
N CYS A 111 -11.45 -4.63 15.54
CA CYS A 111 -10.58 -5.16 16.59
C CYS A 111 -10.21 -4.07 17.59
N LEU A 112 -9.79 -2.88 17.12
CA LEU A 112 -9.48 -1.74 17.97
C LEU A 112 -10.66 -1.34 18.87
N HIS A 113 -11.86 -1.26 18.30
CA HIS A 113 -13.07 -0.91 19.04
C HIS A 113 -13.36 -1.93 20.14
N ILE A 114 -13.30 -3.23 19.82
CA ILE A 114 -13.59 -4.28 20.79
C ILE A 114 -12.56 -4.29 21.93
N TYR A 115 -11.26 -4.22 21.62
CA TYR A 115 -10.23 -4.13 22.66
C TYR A 115 -10.34 -2.86 23.51
N THR A 116 -10.85 -1.76 22.94
CA THR A 116 -11.16 -0.53 23.68
C THR A 116 -12.32 -0.78 24.66
N VAL A 117 -13.41 -1.42 24.22
CA VAL A 117 -14.56 -1.76 25.09
C VAL A 117 -14.17 -2.74 26.20
N LEU A 118 -13.26 -3.67 25.91
CA LEU A 118 -12.74 -4.64 26.88
C LEU A 118 -11.70 -4.06 27.87
N GLY A 119 -11.30 -2.79 27.72
CA GLY A 119 -10.26 -2.18 28.56
C GLY A 119 -8.85 -2.72 28.30
N ALA A 120 -8.63 -3.40 27.18
CA ALA A 120 -7.35 -4.04 26.80
C ALA A 120 -6.70 -3.34 25.58
N ARG A 121 -7.03 -2.07 25.34
CA ARG A 121 -6.61 -1.31 24.16
C ARG A 121 -5.10 -1.33 23.94
N ASP A 122 -4.31 -1.07 24.99
CA ASP A 122 -2.85 -0.96 24.90
C ASP A 122 -2.19 -2.28 24.44
N GLN A 123 -2.80 -3.42 24.78
CA GLN A 123 -2.33 -4.73 24.33
C GLN A 123 -2.51 -4.88 22.82
N PHE A 124 -3.66 -4.46 22.29
CA PHE A 124 -3.91 -4.51 20.85
C PHE A 124 -3.04 -3.52 20.08
N GLU A 125 -2.82 -2.31 20.60
CA GLU A 125 -1.90 -1.35 19.98
C GLU A 125 -0.49 -1.90 19.88
N THR A 126 0.02 -2.50 20.97
CA THR A 126 1.34 -3.13 21.01
C THR A 126 1.43 -4.27 20.00
N TYR A 127 0.47 -5.20 20.05
CA TYR A 127 0.40 -6.33 19.13
C TYR A 127 0.37 -5.87 17.67
N TYR A 128 -0.49 -4.90 17.33
CA TYR A 128 -0.62 -4.39 15.97
C TYR A 128 0.70 -3.80 15.46
N ARG A 129 1.32 -2.93 16.25
CA ARG A 129 2.60 -2.27 15.89
C ARG A 129 3.75 -3.28 15.76
N GLU A 130 3.78 -4.34 16.56
CA GLU A 130 4.76 -5.43 16.42
C GLU A 130 4.58 -6.18 15.09
N GLN A 131 3.34 -6.55 14.75
CA GLN A 131 3.07 -7.23 13.49
C GLN A 131 3.41 -6.35 12.28
N ARG A 132 3.08 -5.06 12.34
CA ARG A 132 3.40 -4.11 11.26
C ARG A 132 4.90 -3.89 11.12
N ARG A 133 5.67 -3.90 12.21
CA ARG A 133 7.15 -3.89 12.14
C ARG A 133 7.71 -5.11 11.44
N GLU A 134 7.15 -6.29 11.69
CA GLU A 134 7.61 -7.50 10.98
C GLU A 134 7.26 -7.44 9.49
N GLN A 135 6.07 -6.94 9.15
CA GLN A 135 5.70 -6.72 7.75
C GLN A 135 6.61 -5.70 7.05
N ALA A 136 6.99 -4.61 7.73
CA ALA A 136 7.97 -3.66 7.20
C ALA A 136 9.29 -4.36 6.86
N ARG A 137 9.80 -5.22 7.75
CA ARG A 137 11.03 -5.99 7.49
C ARG A 137 10.91 -6.86 6.26
N LEU A 138 9.76 -7.50 6.05
CA LEU A 138 9.49 -8.34 4.89
C LEU A 138 9.36 -7.53 3.59
N ALA A 139 8.74 -6.35 3.63
CA ALA A 139 8.65 -5.44 2.48
C ALA A 139 10.03 -4.87 2.08
N LEU A 140 10.93 -4.72 3.04
CA LEU A 140 12.29 -4.21 2.85
C LEU A 140 13.29 -5.26 2.33
N GLN A 141 12.88 -6.51 2.10
CA GLN A 141 13.72 -7.54 1.49
C GLN A 141 13.78 -7.37 -0.03
N PRO A 142 14.96 -7.13 -0.63
CA PRO A 142 15.09 -7.02 -2.08
C PRO A 142 14.96 -8.39 -2.76
N PRO A 143 14.44 -8.46 -4.01
CA PRO A 143 14.51 -9.67 -4.83
C PRO A 143 15.97 -10.08 -5.11
N THR A 144 16.25 -11.38 -5.21
CA THR A 144 17.62 -11.93 -5.38
C THR A 144 18.35 -11.35 -6.59
N ASN A 145 17.66 -11.19 -7.72
CA ASN A 145 18.25 -10.71 -8.98
C ASN A 145 17.89 -9.26 -9.28
N MET A 146 17.73 -8.43 -8.24
CA MET A 146 17.28 -7.06 -8.41
C MET A 146 18.19 -6.22 -9.30
N HIS A 147 19.49 -6.51 -9.32
CA HIS A 147 20.49 -5.80 -10.12
C HIS A 147 20.38 -6.02 -11.64
N GLU A 148 19.68 -7.08 -12.09
CA GLU A 148 19.62 -7.48 -13.50
C GLU A 148 18.53 -6.77 -14.30
N ASN A 149 17.45 -6.31 -13.64
CA ASN A 149 16.27 -5.80 -14.34
C ASN A 149 15.58 -4.64 -13.59
N LEU A 150 15.17 -3.62 -14.35
CA LEU A 150 14.43 -2.47 -13.84
C LEU A 150 13.10 -2.87 -13.15
N GLU A 151 12.43 -3.92 -13.64
CA GLU A 151 11.17 -4.37 -13.03
C GLU A 151 11.35 -4.86 -11.60
N ALA A 152 12.51 -5.46 -11.28
CA ALA A 152 12.78 -5.89 -9.90
C ALA A 152 12.96 -4.68 -8.95
N TYR A 153 13.56 -3.59 -9.43
CA TYR A 153 13.59 -2.32 -8.69
C TYR A 153 12.18 -1.75 -8.48
N ARG A 154 11.32 -1.82 -9.51
CA ARG A 154 9.92 -1.36 -9.39
C ARG A 154 9.16 -2.16 -8.34
N GLN A 155 9.17 -3.49 -8.44
CA GLN A 155 8.46 -4.36 -7.50
C GLN A 155 8.91 -4.14 -6.04
N TYR A 156 10.22 -3.96 -5.83
CA TYR A 156 10.76 -3.62 -4.51
C TYR A 156 10.23 -2.29 -3.99
N LEU A 157 10.36 -1.21 -4.78
CA LEU A 157 9.92 0.13 -4.38
C LEU A 157 8.41 0.22 -4.20
N TYR A 158 7.62 -0.48 -5.02
CA TYR A 158 6.18 -0.60 -4.87
C TYR A 158 5.80 -1.26 -3.54
N GLY A 159 6.47 -2.34 -3.15
CA GLY A 159 6.22 -2.98 -1.85
C GLY A 159 6.50 -2.05 -0.67
N VAL A 160 7.62 -1.33 -0.72
CA VAL A 160 7.98 -0.36 0.33
C VAL A 160 6.98 0.81 0.38
N LEU A 161 6.67 1.42 -0.76
CA LEU A 161 5.71 2.52 -0.82
C LEU A 161 4.33 2.09 -0.35
N GLY A 162 3.86 0.93 -0.82
CA GLY A 162 2.58 0.38 -0.44
C GLY A 162 2.44 0.19 1.06
N PHE A 163 3.50 -0.30 1.72
CA PHE A 163 3.52 -0.38 3.18
C PHE A 163 3.30 0.99 3.84
N PHE A 164 4.00 2.03 3.40
CA PHE A 164 3.89 3.37 4.02
C PHE A 164 2.57 4.07 3.72
N VAL A 165 1.99 3.88 2.53
CA VAL A 165 0.63 4.38 2.21
C VAL A 165 -0.41 3.77 3.16
N ILE A 166 -0.26 2.48 3.51
CA ILE A 166 -1.14 1.81 4.46
C ILE A 166 -0.95 2.37 5.88
N GLU A 167 0.29 2.53 6.32
CA GLU A 167 0.56 3.06 7.66
C GLU A 167 0.07 4.51 7.81
N ASP A 168 0.22 5.34 6.78
CA ASP A 168 -0.28 6.71 6.76
C ASP A 168 -1.81 6.76 6.87
N HIS A 169 -2.51 5.90 6.12
CA HIS A 169 -3.96 5.79 6.22
C HIS A 169 -4.40 5.41 7.65
N VAL A 170 -3.74 4.44 8.27
CA VAL A 170 -4.06 4.02 9.65
C VAL A 170 -3.65 5.08 10.68
N LEU A 171 -2.59 5.85 10.44
CA LEU A 171 -2.24 7.00 11.27
C LEU A 171 -3.37 8.04 11.28
N ASN A 172 -3.91 8.33 10.09
CA ASN A 172 -4.91 9.38 9.91
C ASN A 172 -6.33 8.97 10.37
N ILE A 173 -6.69 7.69 10.29
CA ILE A 173 -8.05 7.20 10.59
C ILE A 173 -8.12 6.29 11.83
N GLY A 174 -7.00 5.67 12.23
CA GLY A 174 -6.93 4.62 13.25
C GLY A 174 -7.02 5.09 14.70
N ASN A 175 -7.47 6.32 14.97
CA ASN A 175 -7.75 6.84 16.31
C ASN A 175 -6.61 6.57 17.32
N GLY A 176 -5.35 6.82 16.94
CA GLY A 176 -4.17 6.63 17.79
C GLY A 176 -3.54 5.22 17.76
N LEU A 177 -4.11 4.26 17.01
CA LEU A 177 -3.52 2.92 16.84
C LEU A 177 -2.09 3.00 16.28
N VAL A 178 -1.87 3.88 15.31
CA VAL A 178 -0.55 4.28 14.78
C VAL A 178 -0.31 5.72 15.22
N THR A 179 0.91 6.01 15.69
CA THR A 179 1.31 7.36 16.13
C THR A 179 2.44 7.89 15.25
N ARG A 180 2.60 9.22 15.19
CA ARG A 180 3.70 9.85 14.44
C ARG A 180 5.08 9.40 14.95
N SER A 181 5.23 9.16 16.26
CA SER A 181 6.48 8.63 16.83
C SER A 181 6.79 7.22 16.32
N TYR A 182 5.83 6.31 16.41
CA TYR A 182 5.99 4.94 15.92
C TYR A 182 6.27 4.93 14.41
N LEU A 183 5.54 5.71 13.62
CA LEU A 183 5.74 5.76 12.17
C LEU A 183 7.13 6.33 11.83
N GLY A 184 7.60 7.34 12.57
CA GLY A 184 8.95 7.88 12.44
C GLY A 184 10.05 6.84 12.71
N GLU A 185 9.90 6.01 13.73
CA GLU A 185 10.84 4.91 14.03
C GLU A 185 10.90 3.87 12.90
N VAL A 186 9.73 3.48 12.38
CA VAL A 186 9.64 2.52 11.27
C VAL A 186 10.22 3.12 9.99
N TRP A 187 9.96 4.40 9.74
CA TRP A 187 10.51 5.14 8.60
C TRP A 187 12.04 5.22 8.65
N GLU A 188 12.63 5.58 9.79
CA GLU A 188 14.09 5.69 9.93
C GLU A 188 14.80 4.35 9.65
N MET A 189 14.24 3.26 10.17
CA MET A 189 14.73 1.92 9.88
C MET A 189 14.59 1.54 8.40
N ALA A 190 13.44 1.88 7.79
CA ALA A 190 13.15 1.56 6.40
C ALA A 190 14.01 2.36 5.43
N SER A 191 14.14 3.67 5.63
CA SER A 191 14.91 4.57 4.77
C SER A 191 16.37 4.13 4.69
N GLY A 192 16.99 3.80 5.83
CA GLY A 192 18.34 3.27 5.90
C GLY A 192 18.49 1.95 5.12
N LYS A 193 17.52 1.03 5.24
CA LYS A 193 17.54 -0.23 4.50
C LYS A 193 17.34 -0.04 3.00
N VAL A 194 16.42 0.81 2.57
CA VAL A 194 16.18 1.11 1.15
C VAL A 194 17.45 1.67 0.51
N VAL A 195 18.08 2.66 1.15
CA VAL A 195 19.33 3.27 0.65
C VAL A 195 20.43 2.21 0.52
N ASN A 196 20.62 1.38 1.55
CA ASN A 196 21.65 0.33 1.52
C ASN A 196 21.37 -0.73 0.45
N ASN A 197 20.13 -1.20 0.32
CA ASN A 197 19.76 -2.20 -0.67
C ASN A 197 19.94 -1.69 -2.09
N ILE A 198 19.49 -0.46 -2.38
CA ILE A 198 19.67 0.17 -3.70
C ILE A 198 21.15 0.39 -3.99
N ARG A 199 21.94 0.87 -3.02
CA ARG A 199 23.39 1.06 -3.19
C ARG A 199 24.08 -0.26 -3.53
N ASN A 200 23.77 -1.33 -2.79
CA ASN A 200 24.39 -2.63 -2.97
C ASN A 200 24.00 -3.29 -4.30
N HIS A 201 22.76 -3.14 -4.77
CA HIS A 201 22.35 -3.75 -6.04
C HIS A 201 22.78 -2.92 -7.25
N SER A 202 22.76 -1.58 -7.13
CA SER A 202 23.17 -0.70 -8.23
C SER A 202 24.68 -0.71 -8.46
N SER A 203 25.50 -1.09 -7.47
CA SER A 203 26.95 -1.26 -7.66
C SER A 203 27.33 -2.38 -8.64
N TYR A 204 26.43 -3.33 -8.89
CA TYR A 204 26.62 -4.39 -9.89
C TYR A 204 26.09 -3.98 -11.28
N CYS A 205 25.38 -2.86 -11.40
CA CYS A 205 24.84 -2.40 -12.68
C CYS A 205 25.93 -1.69 -13.49
N THR A 206 26.25 -2.23 -14.67
CA THR A 206 27.20 -1.63 -15.63
C THR A 206 26.52 -0.97 -16.82
N ASP A 207 25.23 -1.23 -17.04
CA ASP A 207 24.44 -0.60 -18.09
C ASP A 207 24.02 0.82 -17.70
N THR A 208 24.54 1.81 -18.43
CA THR A 208 24.26 3.23 -18.22
C THR A 208 22.77 3.57 -18.41
N TYR A 209 22.07 2.88 -19.32
CA TYR A 209 20.63 3.10 -19.53
C TYR A 209 19.81 2.56 -18.36
N LEU A 210 20.15 1.36 -17.86
CA LEU A 210 19.54 0.81 -16.65
C LEU A 210 19.77 1.72 -15.43
N MET A 211 21.00 2.23 -15.21
CA MET A 211 21.32 3.16 -14.12
C MET A 211 20.49 4.45 -14.19
N LEU A 212 20.31 5.03 -15.37
CA LEU A 212 19.48 6.22 -15.57
C LEU A 212 18.00 5.94 -15.22
N ASN A 213 17.47 4.80 -15.65
CA ASN A 213 16.11 4.41 -15.34
C ASN A 213 15.90 4.14 -13.85
N ILE A 214 16.87 3.51 -13.18
CA ILE A 214 16.85 3.31 -11.72
C ILE A 214 16.83 4.67 -11.00
N LYS A 215 17.66 5.63 -11.42
CA LYS A 215 17.65 6.98 -10.85
C LYS A 215 16.27 7.63 -10.99
N ASN A 216 15.68 7.61 -12.18
CA ASN A 216 14.36 8.21 -12.43
C ASN A 216 13.27 7.53 -11.59
N LEU A 217 13.33 6.21 -11.45
CA LEU A 217 12.41 5.46 -10.62
C LEU A 217 12.53 5.81 -9.13
N ILE A 218 13.76 6.00 -8.61
CA ILE A 218 14.00 6.45 -7.23
C ILE A 218 13.44 7.86 -7.01
N MET A 219 13.64 8.76 -7.97
CA MET A 219 13.09 10.13 -7.89
C MET A 219 11.56 10.11 -7.85
N LEU A 220 10.92 9.30 -8.70
CA LEU A 220 9.47 9.13 -8.68
C LEU A 220 9.02 8.55 -7.34
N PHE A 221 9.69 7.51 -6.82
CA PHE A 221 9.36 6.90 -5.53
C PHE A 221 9.43 7.91 -4.38
N ALA A 222 10.50 8.70 -4.31
CA ALA A 222 10.67 9.73 -3.28
C ALA A 222 9.58 10.79 -3.35
N HIS A 223 9.24 11.25 -4.57
CA HIS A 223 8.15 12.20 -4.78
C HIS A 223 6.79 11.60 -4.39
N THR A 224 6.50 10.36 -4.80
CA THR A 224 5.25 9.69 -4.46
C THR A 224 5.08 9.53 -2.95
N LEU A 225 6.15 9.16 -2.23
CA LEU A 225 6.12 9.12 -0.77
C LEU A 225 5.78 10.49 -0.18
N GLN A 226 6.42 11.56 -0.67
CA GLN A 226 6.19 12.91 -0.16
C GLN A 226 4.73 13.37 -0.32
N VAL A 227 4.07 13.02 -1.42
CA VAL A 227 2.68 13.44 -1.67
C VAL A 227 1.63 12.48 -1.11
N SER A 228 1.98 11.21 -0.89
CA SER A 228 1.04 10.17 -0.45
C SER A 228 1.11 9.87 1.05
N VAL A 229 2.13 10.39 1.75
CA VAL A 229 2.39 10.19 3.18
C VAL A 229 2.62 11.59 3.78
N SER A 230 1.74 12.07 4.66
CA SER A 230 1.73 13.47 5.16
C SER A 230 1.22 13.60 6.60
#